data_AF-A0A2N1SDP8-F1
#
_entry.id   AF-A0A2N1SDP8-F1
#
_cell.length_a   1.000
_cell.length_b   1.000
_cell.length_c   1.000
_cell.angle_alpha   90.00
_cell.angle_beta   90.00
_cell.angle_gamma   90.00
#
_symmetry.space_group_name_H-M   'P 1'
#
loop_
_entity.id
_entity.type
_entity.pdbx_description
1 polymer ?
#
loop_
_entity_poly.entity_id
_entity_poly.type
_entity_poly.pdbx_seq_one_letter_code
_entity_poly.pdbx_strand_id
1 'polypeptide(L)'
;MGFFPFKRRKRADDYDELGPGLWESARSGRPALSSLGDDDAAALRRLAAWFVDTKDFVPIGGSSLRESDAATIAVLACLPILRLGAAWYDDWSTILVAPDGFVHSMTSVDAAGVVTEYEDELSGRVTELGPVILSLPDVLGSGFGDGYNVVVHEMAHKLDERDGALDGCPPLPRSIGRRAWREAFEAAYGDFLGRVERGAKRARLKRSSRLPLDEYAAESPEEFFAVACETFFDAPARLERAYPAVFSLLREFFSGGQGR
;
A
#
# COMPACT_ATOMS: atom_id res chain seq x y z
N MET A 1 9.70 34.66 16.00
CA MET A 1 9.76 34.28 14.57
C MET A 1 10.92 33.31 14.38
N GLY A 2 10.68 32.02 14.59
CA GLY A 2 11.66 30.99 14.31
C GLY A 2 11.59 30.63 12.83
N PHE A 3 12.62 30.96 12.07
CA PHE A 3 12.81 30.41 10.73
C PHE A 3 13.17 28.93 10.88
N PHE A 4 12.23 28.03 10.61
CA PHE A 4 12.58 26.64 10.33
C PHE A 4 13.21 26.61 8.93
N PRO A 5 14.50 26.24 8.79
CA PRO A 5 15.08 26.08 7.47
C PRO A 5 14.35 24.92 6.81
N PHE A 6 13.61 25.21 5.73
CA PHE A 6 13.14 24.18 4.81
C PHE A 6 14.38 23.42 4.31
N LYS A 7 14.71 22.28 4.94
CA LYS A 7 15.70 21.35 4.41
C LYS A 7 15.20 21.00 3.01
N ARG A 8 15.94 21.43 2.00
CA ARG A 8 15.70 21.04 0.62
C ARG A 8 15.77 19.51 0.59
N ARG A 9 14.60 18.85 0.58
CA ARG A 9 14.51 17.38 0.56
C ARG A 9 15.34 16.89 -0.63
N LYS A 10 16.32 16.01 -0.36
CA LYS A 10 17.10 15.35 -1.40
C LYS A 10 16.12 14.56 -2.29
N ARG A 11 16.40 14.46 -3.59
CA ARG A 11 15.62 13.57 -4.46
C ARG A 11 15.95 12.13 -4.08
N ALA A 12 15.02 11.19 -4.30
CA ALA A 12 15.27 9.78 -4.02
C ALA A 12 16.53 9.26 -4.73
N ASP A 13 16.80 9.73 -5.95
CA ASP A 13 18.01 9.37 -6.72
C ASP A 13 19.33 9.87 -6.10
N ASP A 14 19.28 10.84 -5.17
CA ASP A 14 20.45 11.38 -4.49
C ASP A 14 20.81 10.60 -3.20
N TYR A 15 20.04 9.56 -2.85
CA TYR A 15 20.32 8.69 -1.70
C TYR A 15 21.23 7.54 -2.09
N ASP A 16 22.09 7.15 -1.16
CA ASP A 16 22.78 5.87 -1.25
C ASP A 16 21.74 4.73 -1.14
N GLU A 17 22.04 3.60 -1.77
CA GLU A 17 21.19 2.42 -1.67
C GLU A 17 21.11 1.93 -0.23
N LEU A 18 19.90 1.55 0.20
CA LEU A 18 19.67 0.85 1.46
C LEU A 18 20.70 -0.27 1.65
N GLY A 19 21.30 -0.35 2.84
CA GLY A 19 22.41 -1.27 3.13
C GLY A 19 22.10 -2.72 2.73
N PRO A 20 23.07 -3.48 2.20
CA PRO A 20 22.81 -4.79 1.60
C PRO A 20 22.21 -5.81 2.57
N GLY A 21 22.56 -5.76 3.85
CA GLY A 21 21.96 -6.64 4.87
C GLY A 21 20.49 -6.34 5.15
N LEU A 22 20.10 -5.06 5.14
CA LEU A 22 18.71 -4.63 5.31
C LEU A 22 17.88 -5.02 4.09
N TRP A 23 18.44 -4.82 2.88
CA TRP A 23 17.82 -5.25 1.63
C TRP A 23 17.60 -6.77 1.60
N GLU A 24 18.61 -7.55 2.00
CA GLU A 24 18.49 -9.01 2.07
C GLU A 24 17.37 -9.44 3.02
N SER A 25 17.32 -8.84 4.21
CA SER A 25 16.28 -9.11 5.19
C SER A 25 14.88 -8.77 4.66
N ALA A 26 14.73 -7.63 3.98
CA ALA A 26 13.47 -7.20 3.41
C ALA A 26 13.02 -8.06 2.21
N ARG A 27 13.95 -8.50 1.35
CA ARG A 27 13.59 -9.33 0.17
C ARG A 27 13.35 -10.80 0.48
N SER A 28 13.91 -11.31 1.58
CA SER A 28 13.90 -12.74 1.90
C SER A 28 12.48 -13.29 1.96
N GLY A 29 12.22 -14.35 1.19
CA GLY A 29 10.91 -15.00 1.11
C GLY A 29 9.85 -14.25 0.30
N ARG A 30 10.15 -13.07 -0.26
CA ARG A 30 9.19 -12.24 -0.98
C ARG A 30 9.39 -12.30 -2.50
N PRO A 31 8.51 -13.00 -3.26
CA PRO A 31 8.73 -13.24 -4.69
C PRO A 31 8.78 -11.96 -5.53
N ALA A 32 7.94 -10.97 -5.21
CA ALA A 32 7.90 -9.69 -5.92
C ALA A 32 9.26 -8.99 -5.89
N LEU A 33 9.89 -8.92 -4.72
CA LEU A 33 11.21 -8.31 -4.54
C LEU A 33 12.34 -9.16 -5.13
N SER A 34 12.21 -10.49 -5.02
CA SER A 34 13.22 -11.43 -5.52
C SER A 34 13.26 -11.54 -7.05
N SER A 35 12.23 -11.06 -7.75
CA SER A 35 12.12 -11.11 -9.20
C SER A 35 12.47 -9.79 -9.90
N LEU A 36 12.79 -8.74 -9.13
CA LEU A 36 13.24 -7.46 -9.69
C LEU A 36 14.58 -7.62 -10.42
N GLY A 37 14.73 -6.94 -11.55
CA GLY A 37 16.03 -6.78 -12.21
C GLY A 37 16.95 -5.86 -11.40
N ASP A 38 18.26 -5.92 -11.68
CA ASP A 38 19.28 -5.20 -10.90
C ASP A 38 19.03 -3.68 -10.83
N ASP A 39 18.64 -3.06 -11.95
CA ASP A 39 18.33 -1.62 -12.00
C ASP A 39 17.13 -1.25 -11.12
N ASP A 40 16.11 -2.10 -11.12
CA ASP A 40 14.86 -1.89 -10.36
C ASP A 40 15.09 -2.12 -8.88
N ALA A 41 15.87 -3.14 -8.53
CA ALA A 41 16.30 -3.39 -7.17
C ALA A 41 17.14 -2.21 -6.64
N ALA A 42 18.08 -1.69 -7.43
CA ALA A 42 18.89 -0.53 -7.06
C ALA A 42 18.02 0.74 -6.87
N ALA A 43 17.09 1.00 -7.79
CA ALA A 43 16.15 2.12 -7.69
C ALA A 43 15.24 2.00 -6.46
N LEU A 44 14.69 0.80 -6.21
CA LEU A 44 13.84 0.55 -5.03
C LEU A 44 14.61 0.73 -3.73
N ARG A 45 15.88 0.31 -3.67
CA ARG A 45 16.74 0.49 -2.50
C ARG A 45 17.05 1.96 -2.20
N ARG A 46 17.26 2.79 -3.24
CA ARG A 46 17.41 4.25 -3.06
C ARG A 46 16.11 4.89 -2.61
N LEU A 47 14.99 4.49 -3.20
CA LEU A 47 13.66 4.98 -2.84
C LEU A 47 13.28 4.60 -1.40
N ALA A 48 13.60 3.38 -0.97
CA ALA A 48 13.41 2.94 0.41
C ALA A 48 14.32 3.71 1.39
N ALA A 49 15.58 3.99 1.04
CA ALA A 49 16.46 4.80 1.87
C ALA A 49 15.94 6.24 2.02
N TRP A 50 15.44 6.84 0.94
CA TRP A 50 14.73 8.12 0.98
C TRP A 50 13.51 8.07 1.90
N PHE A 51 12.70 7.00 1.79
CA PHE A 51 11.50 6.85 2.61
C PHE A 51 11.86 6.73 4.11
N VAL A 52 12.89 5.96 4.46
CA VAL A 52 13.39 5.88 5.85
C VAL A 52 13.85 7.23 6.39
N ASP A 53 14.49 8.06 5.58
CA ASP A 53 15.00 9.38 6.01
C ASP A 53 13.90 10.46 6.07
N THR A 54 12.79 10.29 5.34
CA THR A 54 11.76 11.32 5.18
C THR A 54 10.45 11.04 5.88
N LYS A 55 10.23 9.81 6.35
CA LYS A 55 9.06 9.40 7.13
C LYS A 55 9.41 9.24 8.60
N ASP A 56 8.47 9.60 9.45
CA ASP A 56 8.58 9.46 10.90
C ASP A 56 7.94 8.15 11.35
N PHE A 57 8.78 7.18 11.69
CA PHE A 57 8.33 5.91 12.24
C PHE A 57 8.18 6.03 13.75
N VAL A 58 6.95 5.91 14.24
CA VAL A 58 6.60 6.08 15.65
C VAL A 58 6.10 4.75 16.21
N PRO A 59 6.93 4.02 16.98
CA PRO A 59 6.48 2.84 17.70
C PRO A 59 5.46 3.24 18.78
N ILE A 60 4.30 2.60 18.78
CA ILE A 60 3.23 2.83 19.76
C ILE A 60 2.81 1.53 20.45
N GLY A 61 2.05 1.65 21.55
CA GLY A 61 1.53 0.48 22.26
C GLY A 61 2.63 -0.43 22.84
N GLY A 62 3.82 0.12 23.11
CA GLY A 62 4.97 -0.63 23.62
C GLY A 62 5.70 -1.48 22.57
N SER A 63 5.42 -1.28 21.28
CA SER A 63 6.21 -1.90 20.21
C SER A 63 7.65 -1.37 20.23
N SER A 64 8.59 -2.20 19.78
CA SER A 64 9.94 -1.78 19.44
C SER A 64 10.13 -1.96 17.94
N LEU A 65 10.72 -0.96 17.30
CA LEU A 65 11.00 -0.99 15.87
C LEU A 65 12.50 -1.09 15.64
N ARG A 66 12.95 -2.19 15.05
CA ARG A 66 14.36 -2.35 14.65
C ARG A 66 14.58 -1.68 13.31
N GLU A 67 15.83 -1.38 13.00
CA GLU A 67 16.24 -0.86 11.69
C GLU A 67 15.80 -1.78 10.54
N SER A 68 15.89 -3.11 10.73
CA SER A 68 15.41 -4.11 9.76
C SER A 68 13.89 -4.06 9.52
N ASP A 69 13.13 -3.68 10.54
CA ASP A 69 11.67 -3.59 10.45
C ASP A 69 11.28 -2.34 9.66
N ALA A 70 11.87 -1.19 10.00
CA ALA A 70 11.70 0.06 9.24
C ALA A 70 12.12 -0.10 7.78
N ALA A 71 13.24 -0.79 7.52
CA ALA A 71 13.69 -1.13 6.18
C ALA A 71 12.68 -2.00 5.41
N THR A 72 12.07 -2.99 6.07
CA THR A 72 11.05 -3.85 5.46
C THR A 72 9.82 -3.04 5.09
N ILE A 73 9.32 -2.19 6.00
CA ILE A 73 8.20 -1.28 5.72
C ILE A 73 8.54 -0.38 4.54
N ALA A 74 9.71 0.27 4.55
CA ALA A 74 10.11 1.19 3.49
C ALA A 74 10.19 0.52 2.11
N VAL A 75 10.78 -0.68 2.03
CA VAL A 75 10.88 -1.44 0.77
C VAL A 75 9.49 -1.81 0.23
N LEU A 76 8.58 -2.32 1.08
CA LEU A 76 7.23 -2.67 0.67
C LEU A 76 6.41 -1.43 0.29
N ALA A 77 6.50 -0.36 1.06
CA ALA A 77 5.78 0.90 0.82
C ALA A 77 6.24 1.58 -0.47
N CYS A 78 7.52 1.47 -0.81
CA CYS A 78 8.08 2.07 -2.03
C CYS A 78 7.83 1.25 -3.29
N LEU A 79 7.39 -0.01 -3.18
CA LEU A 79 7.14 -0.86 -4.35
C LEU A 79 6.06 -0.27 -5.30
N PRO A 80 4.89 0.20 -4.81
CA PRO A 80 3.90 0.88 -5.66
C PRO A 80 4.41 2.12 -6.35
N ILE A 81 5.30 2.87 -5.71
CA ILE A 81 5.80 4.14 -6.24
C ILE A 81 7.13 4.02 -6.97
N LEU A 82 7.65 2.82 -7.21
CA LEU A 82 8.96 2.59 -7.84
C LEU A 82 9.09 3.31 -9.19
N ARG A 83 8.02 3.30 -10.01
CA ARG A 83 7.98 4.01 -11.30
C ARG A 83 7.13 5.28 -11.29
N LEU A 84 6.30 5.45 -10.26
CA LEU A 84 5.49 6.66 -10.08
C LEU A 84 6.33 7.83 -9.55
N GLY A 85 7.31 7.52 -8.70
CA GLY A 85 8.24 8.47 -8.10
C GLY A 85 7.82 8.93 -6.69
N ALA A 86 8.83 9.38 -5.92
CA ALA A 86 8.72 9.79 -4.52
C ALA A 86 7.68 10.88 -4.24
N ALA A 87 7.35 11.72 -5.23
CA ALA A 87 6.35 12.76 -5.11
C ALA A 87 4.96 12.22 -4.76
N TRP A 88 4.67 10.94 -5.03
CA TRP A 88 3.39 10.34 -4.67
C TRP A 88 3.14 10.20 -3.17
N TYR A 89 4.18 10.32 -2.34
CA TYR A 89 4.07 10.29 -0.87
C TYR A 89 4.64 11.55 -0.21
N ASP A 90 4.59 12.71 -0.86
CA ASP A 90 5.17 13.94 -0.31
C ASP A 90 4.27 14.71 0.66
N ASP A 91 3.00 14.32 0.77
CA ASP A 91 1.90 14.99 1.47
C ASP A 91 1.52 14.39 2.83
N TRP A 92 2.24 13.37 3.29
CA TRP A 92 2.11 12.78 4.63
C TRP A 92 3.49 12.35 5.15
N SER A 93 3.67 12.24 6.47
CA SER A 93 4.98 11.93 7.08
C SER A 93 4.96 10.77 8.06
N THR A 94 3.85 10.54 8.76
CA THR A 94 3.85 9.74 9.98
C THR A 94 3.40 8.29 9.74
N ILE A 95 4.16 7.34 10.28
CA ILE A 95 3.85 5.91 10.31
C ILE A 95 3.85 5.43 11.76
N LEU A 96 2.67 5.08 12.26
CA LEU A 96 2.50 4.47 13.57
C LEU A 96 2.71 2.96 13.45
N VAL A 97 3.64 2.41 14.23
CA VAL A 97 3.89 0.96 14.25
C VAL A 97 3.44 0.40 15.58
N ALA A 98 2.42 -0.45 15.54
CA ALA A 98 1.79 -1.03 16.71
C ALA A 98 1.98 -2.55 16.77
N PRO A 99 1.82 -3.18 17.94
CA PRO A 99 1.61 -4.63 18.00
C PRO A 99 0.21 -4.99 17.46
N ASP A 100 0.05 -6.20 16.95
CA ASP A 100 -1.18 -6.69 16.28
C ASP A 100 -2.50 -6.37 17.02
N GLY A 101 -2.61 -6.73 18.29
CA GLY A 101 -3.83 -6.47 19.09
C GLY A 101 -4.17 -4.99 19.32
N PHE A 102 -3.23 -4.08 19.08
CA PHE A 102 -3.45 -2.64 19.26
C PHE A 102 -4.17 -2.02 18.06
N VAL A 103 -3.87 -2.47 16.83
CA VAL A 103 -4.55 -1.99 15.62
C VAL A 103 -6.04 -2.31 15.71
N HIS A 104 -6.38 -3.57 15.99
CA HIS A 104 -7.76 -4.01 16.24
C HIS A 104 -8.46 -3.20 17.33
N SER A 105 -7.74 -2.80 18.38
CA SER A 105 -8.30 -1.96 19.45
C SER A 105 -8.64 -0.55 18.93
N MET A 106 -7.75 0.09 18.16
CA MET A 106 -8.05 1.37 17.53
C MET A 106 -9.23 1.27 16.55
N THR A 107 -9.26 0.23 15.72
CA THR A 107 -10.35 -0.07 14.78
C THR A 107 -11.67 -0.50 15.46
N SER A 108 -11.65 -0.71 16.79
CA SER A 108 -12.87 -0.98 17.58
C SER A 108 -13.35 0.26 18.33
N VAL A 109 -12.44 1.20 18.59
CA VAL A 109 -12.69 2.47 19.29
C VAL A 109 -13.11 3.57 18.30
N ASP A 110 -12.80 3.44 17.01
CA ASP A 110 -13.19 4.36 15.93
C ASP A 110 -14.68 4.31 15.54
N ALA A 111 -15.45 3.28 15.93
CA ALA A 111 -16.90 3.24 15.76
C ALA A 111 -17.67 4.30 16.59
N ALA A 112 -16.98 5.00 17.51
CA ALA A 112 -17.55 6.02 18.40
C ALA A 112 -17.09 7.46 18.10
N GLY A 113 -16.44 7.72 16.96
CA GLY A 113 -16.24 9.09 16.47
C GLY A 113 -15.20 9.92 17.24
N VAL A 114 -14.19 9.28 17.86
CA VAL A 114 -12.98 9.98 18.27
C VAL A 114 -11.94 9.80 17.17
N VAL A 115 -12.03 10.66 16.15
CA VAL A 115 -10.82 11.04 15.42
C VAL A 115 -9.95 11.68 16.49
N THR A 116 -8.97 10.95 17.01
CA THR A 116 -7.86 11.65 17.67
C THR A 116 -7.28 12.47 16.54
N GLU A 117 -7.55 13.79 16.54
CA GLU A 117 -6.95 14.74 15.61
C GLU A 117 -5.43 14.59 15.76
N TYR A 118 -4.85 13.68 15.01
CA TYR A 118 -3.46 13.77 14.64
C TYR A 118 -3.44 14.84 13.56
N GLU A 119 -3.21 16.09 13.96
CA GLU A 119 -2.58 17.00 13.03
C GLU A 119 -1.28 16.30 12.61
N ASP A 120 -1.15 15.93 11.33
CA ASP A 120 0.17 15.70 10.73
C ASP A 120 0.82 17.10 10.64
N GLU A 121 1.19 17.65 11.80
CA GLU A 121 1.77 18.99 12.01
C GLU A 121 3.01 19.19 11.11
N LEU A 122 3.59 18.08 10.64
CA LEU A 122 4.78 18.02 9.80
C LEU A 122 4.50 18.12 8.30
N SER A 123 3.31 17.74 7.82
CA SER A 123 2.90 17.92 6.41
C SER A 123 2.15 19.25 6.20
N GLY A 124 1.55 19.80 7.26
CA GLY A 124 0.70 20.99 7.20
C GLY A 124 -0.61 20.77 6.44
N ARG A 125 -1.02 19.49 6.25
CA ARG A 125 -2.28 19.10 5.61
C ARG A 125 -3.06 18.14 6.50
N VAL A 126 -4.37 18.39 6.59
CA VAL A 126 -5.34 17.42 7.10
C VAL A 126 -5.68 16.49 5.93
N THR A 127 -5.35 15.21 6.06
CA THR A 127 -5.84 14.13 5.20
C THR A 127 -6.96 13.40 5.96
N GLU A 128 -7.98 12.91 5.26
CA GLU A 128 -9.05 12.11 5.87
C GLU A 128 -8.51 10.82 6.51
N LEU A 129 -7.49 10.20 5.89
CA LEU A 129 -6.87 8.98 6.41
C LEU A 129 -5.91 9.20 7.60
N GLY A 130 -5.43 10.43 7.84
CA GLY A 130 -4.47 10.69 8.92
C GLY A 130 -3.12 9.93 8.76
N PRO A 131 -2.42 9.57 9.85
CA PRO A 131 -1.17 8.82 9.78
C PRO A 131 -1.39 7.38 9.28
N VAL A 132 -0.38 6.77 8.65
CA VAL A 132 -0.43 5.35 8.31
C VAL A 132 -0.24 4.52 9.59
N ILE A 133 -1.09 3.52 9.83
CA ILE A 133 -1.01 2.65 11.01
C ILE A 133 -0.72 1.23 10.55
N LEU A 134 0.34 0.62 11.10
CA LEU A 134 0.77 -0.72 10.73
C LEU A 134 0.94 -1.61 11.96
N SER A 135 0.42 -2.84 11.88
CA SER A 135 0.74 -3.93 12.79
C SER A 135 2.07 -4.55 12.36
N LEU A 136 3.08 -4.56 13.25
CA LEU A 136 4.40 -5.13 12.91
C LEU A 136 4.32 -6.62 12.52
N PRO A 137 3.55 -7.49 13.21
CA PRO A 137 3.34 -8.86 12.76
C PRO A 137 2.80 -8.97 11.33
N ASP A 138 1.85 -8.12 10.96
CA ASP A 138 1.23 -8.14 9.62
C ASP A 138 2.20 -7.66 8.54
N VAL A 139 3.00 -6.62 8.84
CA VAL A 139 4.13 -6.19 7.99
C VAL A 139 5.09 -7.36 7.76
N LEU A 140 5.47 -8.07 8.82
CA LEU A 140 6.41 -9.19 8.72
C LEU A 140 5.80 -10.41 8.02
N GLY A 141 4.47 -10.54 7.99
CA GLY A 141 3.70 -11.54 7.25
C GLY A 141 3.32 -11.12 5.82
N SER A 142 3.66 -9.90 5.40
CA SER A 142 3.29 -9.35 4.09
C SER A 142 4.27 -9.73 2.97
N GLY A 143 3.74 -9.99 1.78
CA GLY A 143 4.52 -10.06 0.55
C GLY A 143 5.11 -11.44 0.20
N PHE A 144 4.53 -12.53 0.71
CA PHE A 144 5.05 -13.90 0.51
C PHE A 144 4.44 -14.66 -0.69
N GLY A 145 3.72 -13.96 -1.57
CA GLY A 145 3.13 -14.53 -2.79
C GLY A 145 1.76 -15.17 -2.61
N ASP A 146 1.09 -14.92 -1.48
CA ASP A 146 -0.25 -15.41 -1.17
C ASP A 146 -1.36 -14.39 -1.45
N GLY A 147 -1.00 -13.18 -1.87
CA GLY A 147 -1.89 -12.07 -2.21
C GLY A 147 -2.10 -11.08 -1.06
N TYR A 148 -1.39 -11.23 0.06
CA TYR A 148 -1.52 -10.38 1.25
C TYR A 148 -0.30 -9.46 1.41
N ASN A 149 -0.55 -8.15 1.53
CA ASN A 149 0.48 -7.16 1.79
C ASN A 149 -0.09 -5.88 2.42
N VAL A 150 -0.21 -5.86 3.75
CA VAL A 150 -0.79 -4.73 4.50
C VAL A 150 -0.08 -3.40 4.22
N VAL A 151 1.23 -3.42 3.96
CA VAL A 151 1.95 -2.18 3.66
C VAL A 151 1.51 -1.61 2.31
N VAL A 152 1.39 -2.47 1.29
CA VAL A 152 0.88 -2.05 -0.03
C VAL A 152 -0.58 -1.64 0.06
N HIS A 153 -1.38 -2.27 0.93
CA HIS A 153 -2.76 -1.91 1.20
C HIS A 153 -2.88 -0.46 1.68
N GLU A 154 -2.24 -0.11 2.80
CA GLU A 154 -2.27 1.25 3.35
C GLU A 154 -1.70 2.28 2.37
N MET A 155 -0.67 1.88 1.61
CA MET A 155 -0.12 2.73 0.57
C MET A 155 -1.11 2.96 -0.58
N ALA A 156 -1.91 1.96 -0.97
CA ALA A 156 -2.92 2.11 -2.00
C ALA A 156 -3.97 3.14 -1.57
N HIS A 157 -4.42 3.12 -0.33
CA HIS A 157 -5.31 4.15 0.23
C HIS A 157 -4.68 5.55 0.14
N LYS A 158 -3.39 5.70 0.43
CA LYS A 158 -2.67 6.98 0.23
C LYS A 158 -2.57 7.42 -1.23
N LEU A 159 -2.52 6.49 -2.18
CA LEU A 159 -2.54 6.82 -3.60
C LEU A 159 -3.94 7.25 -4.05
N ASP A 160 -4.98 6.58 -3.55
CA ASP A 160 -6.39 6.83 -3.84
C ASP A 160 -6.77 8.24 -3.37
N GLU A 161 -6.52 8.53 -2.10
CA GLU A 161 -6.83 9.80 -1.44
C GLU A 161 -6.08 11.02 -2.00
N ARG A 162 -5.17 10.83 -2.96
CA ARG A 162 -4.27 11.90 -3.42
C ARG A 162 -4.98 13.06 -4.12
N ASP A 163 -6.15 12.85 -4.76
CA ASP A 163 -7.02 13.95 -5.22
C ASP A 163 -8.09 14.38 -4.20
N GLY A 164 -8.01 13.86 -2.97
CA GLY A 164 -8.91 14.15 -1.86
C GLY A 164 -10.17 13.29 -1.83
N ALA A 165 -10.23 12.20 -2.59
CA ALA A 165 -11.32 11.23 -2.57
C ALA A 165 -10.78 9.83 -2.29
N LEU A 166 -11.47 9.09 -1.42
CA LEU A 166 -11.22 7.67 -1.18
C LEU A 166 -12.33 6.87 -1.86
N ASP A 167 -12.18 6.61 -3.17
CA ASP A 167 -13.23 5.99 -4.00
C ASP A 167 -12.72 4.87 -4.93
N GLY A 168 -11.49 4.39 -4.70
CA GLY A 168 -10.79 3.38 -5.50
C GLY A 168 -10.34 3.90 -6.87
N CYS A 169 -10.16 5.21 -7.04
CA CYS A 169 -9.82 5.88 -8.29
C CYS A 169 -8.75 6.98 -8.08
N PRO A 170 -7.47 6.59 -7.90
CA PRO A 170 -6.38 7.55 -7.69
C PRO A 170 -6.24 8.52 -8.88
N PRO A 171 -5.49 9.63 -8.73
CA PRO A 171 -5.21 10.55 -9.83
C PRO A 171 -4.59 9.84 -11.04
N LEU A 172 -5.36 9.66 -12.11
CA LEU A 172 -4.92 8.84 -13.24
C LEU A 172 -3.99 9.60 -14.20
N PRO A 173 -2.95 8.95 -14.77
CA PRO A 173 -2.19 9.50 -15.88
C PRO A 173 -3.08 9.67 -17.12
N ARG A 174 -2.70 10.57 -18.03
CA ARG A 174 -3.48 10.88 -19.24
C ARG A 174 -3.75 9.67 -20.15
N SER A 175 -2.91 8.63 -20.08
CA SER A 175 -3.06 7.42 -20.88
C SER A 175 -4.27 6.58 -20.42
N ILE A 176 -4.69 6.73 -19.16
CA ILE A 176 -5.81 5.99 -18.57
C ILE A 176 -7.05 6.88 -18.53
N GLY A 177 -8.09 6.47 -19.24
CA GLY A 177 -9.39 7.14 -19.17
C GLY A 177 -10.10 6.83 -17.86
N ARG A 178 -10.47 7.86 -17.08
CA ARG A 178 -11.22 7.71 -15.81
C ARG A 178 -12.50 6.87 -15.94
N ARG A 179 -13.20 6.97 -17.07
CA ARG A 179 -14.38 6.14 -17.37
C ARG A 179 -14.04 4.66 -17.50
N ALA A 180 -12.97 4.32 -18.22
CA ALA A 180 -12.53 2.94 -18.39
C ALA A 180 -12.07 2.33 -17.05
N TRP A 181 -11.42 3.14 -16.21
CA TRP A 181 -11.08 2.74 -14.84
C TRP A 181 -12.33 2.37 -14.03
N ARG A 182 -13.28 3.31 -13.91
CA ARG A 182 -14.52 3.08 -13.15
C ARG A 182 -15.30 1.88 -13.68
N GLU A 183 -15.53 1.80 -14.99
CA GLU A 183 -16.26 0.68 -15.60
C GLU A 183 -15.61 -0.68 -15.30
N ALA A 184 -14.27 -0.78 -15.34
CA ALA A 184 -13.57 -2.02 -15.05
C ALA A 184 -13.60 -2.40 -13.56
N PHE A 185 -13.38 -1.43 -12.66
CA PHE A 185 -13.38 -1.66 -11.21
C PHE A 185 -14.79 -1.95 -10.68
N GLU A 186 -15.81 -1.21 -11.13
CA GLU A 186 -17.21 -1.45 -10.75
C GLU A 186 -17.67 -2.85 -11.19
N ALA A 187 -17.34 -3.25 -12.43
CA ALA A 187 -17.67 -4.59 -12.92
C ALA A 187 -16.96 -5.70 -12.12
N ALA A 188 -15.68 -5.49 -11.78
CA ALA A 188 -14.90 -6.45 -11.01
C ALA A 188 -15.41 -6.57 -9.56
N TYR A 189 -15.71 -5.44 -8.92
CA TYR A 189 -16.27 -5.38 -7.57
C TYR A 189 -17.64 -6.06 -7.52
N GLY A 190 -18.54 -5.76 -8.47
CA GLY A 190 -19.85 -6.42 -8.56
C GLY A 190 -19.77 -7.93 -8.74
N ASP A 191 -18.84 -8.43 -9.59
CA ASP A 191 -18.58 -9.87 -9.70
C ASP A 191 -18.03 -10.45 -8.39
N PHE A 192 -17.11 -9.75 -7.72
CA PHE A 192 -16.51 -10.18 -6.46
C PHE A 192 -17.56 -10.32 -5.34
N LEU A 193 -18.42 -9.32 -5.16
CA LEU A 193 -19.56 -9.40 -4.22
C LEU A 193 -20.42 -10.64 -4.49
N GLY A 194 -20.73 -10.90 -5.76
CA GLY A 194 -21.44 -12.11 -6.16
C GLY A 194 -20.69 -13.40 -5.83
N ARG A 195 -19.35 -13.42 -5.93
CA ARG A 195 -18.52 -14.58 -5.56
C ARG A 195 -18.51 -14.80 -4.05
N VAL A 196 -18.39 -13.76 -3.24
CA VAL A 196 -18.44 -13.83 -1.77
C VAL A 196 -19.78 -14.39 -1.32
N GLU A 197 -20.90 -13.88 -1.86
CA GLU A 197 -22.24 -14.37 -1.51
C GLU A 197 -22.41 -15.86 -1.86
N ARG A 198 -21.94 -16.29 -3.03
CA ARG A 198 -21.94 -17.70 -3.44
C ARG A 198 -20.98 -18.55 -2.59
N GLY A 199 -19.84 -17.98 -2.18
CA GLY A 199 -18.85 -18.60 -1.32
C GLY A 199 -19.41 -18.89 0.06
N ALA A 200 -20.05 -17.90 0.69
CA ALA A 200 -20.73 -18.06 1.98
C ALA A 200 -21.82 -19.15 1.93
N LYS A 201 -22.60 -19.21 0.84
CA LYS A 201 -23.59 -20.29 0.61
C LYS A 201 -22.92 -21.66 0.49
N ARG A 202 -21.76 -21.77 -0.18
CA ARG A 202 -20.99 -23.02 -0.33
C ARG A 202 -20.31 -23.47 0.95
N ALA A 203 -19.78 -22.54 1.75
CA ALA A 203 -19.19 -22.82 3.05
C ALA A 203 -20.22 -23.42 4.01
N ARG A 204 -21.45 -22.89 4.02
CA ARG A 204 -22.60 -23.49 4.73
C ARG A 204 -22.91 -24.92 4.27
N LEU A 205 -22.62 -25.24 3.00
CA LEU A 205 -22.74 -26.58 2.42
C LEU A 205 -21.44 -27.42 2.54
N LYS A 206 -20.47 -27.01 3.39
CA LYS A 206 -19.16 -27.65 3.59
C LYS A 206 -18.34 -27.83 2.30
N ARG A 207 -18.49 -26.92 1.33
CA ARG A 207 -17.69 -26.88 0.10
C ARG A 207 -16.72 -25.70 0.15
N SER A 208 -15.44 -25.96 -0.08
CA SER A 208 -14.42 -24.90 -0.17
C SER A 208 -14.74 -23.97 -1.35
N SER A 209 -14.74 -22.67 -1.08
CA SER A 209 -14.68 -21.59 -2.06
C SER A 209 -13.29 -20.98 -1.97
N ARG A 210 -12.58 -20.85 -3.09
CA ARG A 210 -11.37 -20.04 -3.16
C ARG A 210 -11.71 -18.75 -3.88
N LEU A 211 -11.78 -17.67 -3.13
CA LEU A 211 -11.94 -16.34 -3.69
C LEU A 211 -10.64 -15.88 -4.35
N PRO A 212 -10.72 -15.07 -5.42
CA PRO A 212 -9.52 -14.57 -6.09
C PRO A 212 -8.79 -13.50 -5.28
N LEU A 213 -9.49 -12.80 -4.40
CA LEU A 213 -9.02 -11.75 -3.49
C LEU A 213 -9.48 -12.10 -2.07
N ASP A 214 -8.91 -11.43 -1.07
CA ASP A 214 -9.39 -11.52 0.31
C ASP A 214 -10.86 -11.08 0.42
N GLU A 215 -11.62 -11.69 1.34
CA GLU A 215 -13.04 -11.34 1.57
C GLU A 215 -13.23 -9.88 1.94
N TYR A 216 -12.23 -9.25 2.57
CA TYR A 216 -12.24 -7.83 2.94
C TYR A 216 -12.43 -6.89 1.73
N ALA A 217 -12.05 -7.31 0.52
CA ALA A 217 -12.31 -6.56 -0.71
C ALA A 217 -13.81 -6.38 -1.03
N ALA A 218 -14.73 -6.99 -0.26
CA ALA A 218 -16.17 -6.84 -0.40
C ALA A 218 -16.77 -5.73 0.49
N GLU A 219 -15.98 -5.11 1.36
CA GLU A 219 -16.48 -4.07 2.28
C GLU A 219 -16.86 -2.78 1.53
N SER A 220 -15.99 -2.32 0.63
CA SER A 220 -16.22 -1.11 -0.17
C SER A 220 -15.36 -1.06 -1.44
N PRO A 221 -15.66 -0.14 -2.39
CA PRO A 221 -14.85 0.04 -3.60
C PRO A 221 -13.37 0.40 -3.34
N GLU A 222 -13.10 1.24 -2.35
CA GLU A 222 -11.75 1.63 -1.93
C GLU A 222 -10.99 0.44 -1.34
N GLU A 223 -11.64 -0.41 -0.54
CA GLU A 223 -11.03 -1.65 -0.04
C GLU A 223 -10.79 -2.66 -1.17
N PHE A 224 -11.72 -2.74 -2.13
CA PHE A 224 -11.51 -3.55 -3.32
C PHE A 224 -10.28 -3.09 -4.11
N PHE A 225 -10.08 -1.78 -4.25
CA PHE A 225 -8.90 -1.21 -4.90
C PHE A 225 -7.61 -1.54 -4.14
N ALA A 226 -7.59 -1.38 -2.82
CA ALA A 226 -6.43 -1.68 -1.99
C ALA A 226 -6.04 -3.17 -2.06
N VAL A 227 -7.00 -4.09 -1.87
CA VAL A 227 -6.74 -5.54 -1.97
C VAL A 227 -6.37 -5.98 -3.39
N ALA A 228 -6.91 -5.31 -4.42
CA ALA A 228 -6.47 -5.52 -5.80
C ALA A 228 -5.00 -5.09 -5.98
N CYS A 229 -4.55 -4.00 -5.36
CA CYS A 229 -3.14 -3.58 -5.36
C CYS A 229 -2.24 -4.57 -4.62
N GLU A 230 -2.66 -5.08 -3.45
CA GLU A 230 -1.94 -6.16 -2.75
C GLU A 230 -1.72 -7.36 -3.66
N THR A 231 -2.81 -7.85 -4.27
CA THR A 231 -2.75 -9.02 -5.16
C THR A 231 -1.96 -8.71 -6.44
N PHE A 232 -2.00 -7.47 -6.95
CA PHE A 232 -1.21 -7.06 -8.11
C PHE A 232 0.30 -7.17 -7.84
N PHE A 233 0.77 -6.66 -6.70
CA PHE A 233 2.18 -6.69 -6.35
C PHE A 233 2.64 -8.05 -5.83
N ASP A 234 1.80 -8.78 -5.09
CA ASP A 234 2.21 -10.01 -4.42
C ASP A 234 1.87 -11.28 -5.21
N ALA A 235 0.69 -11.34 -5.84
CA ALA A 235 0.21 -12.51 -6.58
C ALA A 235 -0.39 -12.14 -7.97
N PRO A 236 0.36 -11.46 -8.85
CA PRO A 236 -0.16 -10.82 -10.07
C PRO A 236 -0.95 -11.77 -10.99
N ALA A 237 -0.46 -13.00 -11.17
CA ALA A 237 -1.12 -14.00 -12.01
C ALA A 237 -2.53 -14.39 -11.48
N ARG A 238 -2.78 -14.24 -10.17
CA ARG A 238 -4.10 -14.47 -9.58
C ARG A 238 -5.06 -13.36 -9.98
N LEU A 239 -4.64 -12.11 -9.88
CA LEU A 239 -5.43 -10.95 -10.28
C LEU A 239 -5.69 -10.95 -11.79
N GLU A 240 -4.67 -11.18 -12.61
CA GLU A 240 -4.80 -11.23 -14.07
C GLU A 240 -5.82 -12.27 -14.53
N ARG A 241 -5.83 -13.46 -13.93
CA ARG A 241 -6.82 -14.51 -14.25
C ARG A 241 -8.24 -14.15 -13.83
N ALA A 242 -8.40 -13.45 -12.71
CA ALA A 242 -9.72 -13.15 -12.16
C ALA A 242 -10.32 -11.89 -12.79
N TYR A 243 -9.52 -10.84 -12.90
CA TYR A 243 -9.91 -9.49 -13.31
C TYR A 243 -8.88 -8.89 -14.28
N PRO A 244 -8.78 -9.41 -15.52
CA PRO A 244 -7.74 -9.01 -16.49
C PRO A 244 -7.80 -7.52 -16.88
N ALA A 245 -8.99 -6.93 -16.89
CA ALA A 245 -9.17 -5.49 -17.16
C ALA A 245 -8.56 -4.64 -16.04
N VAL A 246 -8.86 -4.96 -14.78
CA VAL A 246 -8.28 -4.32 -13.59
C VAL A 246 -6.76 -4.49 -13.58
N PHE A 247 -6.26 -5.71 -13.80
CA PHE A 247 -4.82 -5.97 -13.88
C PHE A 247 -4.12 -5.11 -14.94
N SER A 248 -4.72 -4.98 -16.14
CA SER A 248 -4.15 -4.19 -17.23
C SER A 248 -4.07 -2.71 -16.88
N LEU A 249 -5.10 -2.16 -16.24
CA LEU A 249 -5.15 -0.77 -15.79
C LEU A 249 -4.15 -0.49 -14.67
N LEU A 250 -4.06 -1.37 -13.67
CA LEU A 250 -3.06 -1.26 -12.60
C LEU A 250 -1.64 -1.32 -13.15
N ARG A 251 -1.38 -2.23 -14.10
CA ARG A 251 -0.08 -2.30 -14.78
C ARG A 251 0.26 -1.00 -15.51
N GLU A 252 -0.70 -0.41 -16.20
CA GLU A 252 -0.49 0.87 -16.88
C GLU A 252 -0.25 2.00 -15.87
N PHE A 253 -1.03 2.04 -14.79
CA PHE A 253 -0.92 3.04 -13.73
C PHE A 253 0.47 2.99 -13.08
N PHE A 254 0.86 1.83 -12.55
CA PHE A 254 2.14 1.61 -11.87
C PHE A 254 3.35 1.60 -12.81
N SER A 255 3.16 1.67 -14.14
CA SER A 255 4.28 1.88 -15.06
C SER A 255 4.81 3.32 -15.11
N GLY A 256 4.16 4.26 -14.41
CA GLY A 256 4.59 5.66 -14.33
C GLY A 256 4.22 6.50 -15.55
N GLY A 257 3.29 6.03 -16.39
CA GLY A 257 2.83 6.77 -17.57
C GLY A 257 3.92 6.96 -18.63
N GLN A 258 5.02 6.23 -18.57
CA GLN A 258 5.92 6.09 -19.72
C GLN A 258 5.22 5.24 -20.77
N GLY A 259 4.39 5.89 -21.59
CA GLY A 259 4.09 5.38 -22.91
C GLY A 259 5.40 5.03 -23.60
N ARG A 260 5.43 3.86 -24.23
CA ARG A 260 6.51 3.43 -25.12
C ARG A 260 6.95 4.54 -26.08
#